data_AF-A0A1G5EW20-F1
#
_entry.id   AF-A0A1G5EW20-F1
#
_cell.length_a   1.000
_cell.length_b   1.000
_cell.length_c   1.000
_cell.angle_alpha   90.00
_cell.angle_beta   90.00
_cell.angle_gamma   90.00
#
_symmetry.space_group_name_H-M   'P 1'
#
loop_
_entity.id
_entity.type
_entity.pdbx_description
1 polymer ?
#
loop_
_entity_poly.entity_id
_entity_poly.type
_entity_poly.pdbx_seq_one_letter_code
_entity_poly.pdbx_strand_id
1 'polypeptide(L)'
;MENNFFRREAMSEATSPDELDQIIKVTNRRSNLLVLGLSVFVIASLLWGFYGSVPVTIKGSGIIMPGGGVHYVISQHQGVVRSILVESGHYIRMGEPIGNIEITDEDGNSRMVQIKASINGRVSEVRSLPGDFVYSDERIISVVAASEDQDTLEAILFVPIEQGKSLEPGLAVHIQPTNVNKEEYGFIKGVVKQVSSYPVSRQRMLALLGTEALVSRFSDGKVVLEVEVELILSDLTVSGYQWSTPNGPPFNIYEGTLCNADFIIETKKPIHLVIPRLCLISQ
;
A
#
# COMPACT_ATOMS: atom_id res chain seq x y z
N MET A 1 -4.93 -23.32 104.90
CA MET A 1 -6.37 -23.36 104.57
C MET A 1 -6.58 -22.25 103.54
N GLU A 2 -6.63 -22.64 102.27
CA GLU A 2 -7.85 -22.60 101.42
C GLU A 2 -8.05 -21.20 100.82
N ASN A 3 -8.35 -20.98 99.54
CA ASN A 3 -8.57 -21.85 98.39
C ASN A 3 -8.31 -21.02 97.12
N ASN A 4 -7.95 -21.73 96.05
CA ASN A 4 -8.02 -21.24 94.68
C ASN A 4 -9.42 -20.71 94.33
N PHE A 5 -9.48 -20.07 93.16
CA PHE A 5 -10.46 -20.29 92.09
C PHE A 5 -11.33 -19.08 91.72
N PHE A 6 -11.47 -18.89 90.39
CA PHE A 6 -12.32 -17.94 89.66
C PHE A 6 -11.74 -16.51 89.50
N ARG A 7 -11.55 -15.93 88.29
CA ARG A 7 -12.12 -16.26 86.98
C ARG A 7 -11.63 -15.24 85.92
N ARG A 8 -11.39 -15.75 84.69
CA ARG A 8 -11.54 -15.08 83.37
C ARG A 8 -10.53 -14.01 82.94
N GLU A 9 -9.59 -14.45 82.11
CA GLU A 9 -9.62 -14.22 80.66
C GLU A 9 -10.77 -13.32 80.16
N ALA A 10 -10.49 -12.02 79.97
CA ALA A 10 -11.02 -11.18 78.90
C ALA A 10 -10.52 -9.73 79.05
N MET A 11 -9.86 -9.24 78.00
CA MET A 11 -9.76 -7.83 77.58
C MET A 11 -8.91 -6.91 78.47
N SER A 12 -7.98 -6.10 78.01
CA SER A 12 -7.53 -5.64 76.68
C SER A 12 -6.31 -4.77 77.04
N GLU A 13 -5.14 -5.05 76.50
CA GLU A 13 -4.56 -4.25 75.41
C GLU A 13 -4.00 -2.88 75.83
N ALA A 14 -2.92 -2.49 75.17
CA ALA A 14 -2.27 -1.16 75.17
C ALA A 14 -1.20 -0.87 76.23
N THR A 15 -0.07 -1.59 76.18
CA THR A 15 1.25 -0.93 76.02
C THR A 15 2.32 -1.96 75.69
N SER A 16 2.34 -2.45 74.45
CA SER A 16 3.57 -2.99 73.87
C SER A 16 4.08 -1.99 72.84
N PRO A 17 4.81 -0.94 73.26
CA PRO A 17 5.36 0.06 72.35
C PRO A 17 6.68 -0.41 71.76
N ASP A 18 6.68 -1.56 71.06
CA ASP A 18 7.94 -2.15 70.55
C ASP A 18 7.79 -2.83 69.17
N GLU A 19 6.89 -2.33 68.33
CA GLU A 19 6.77 -2.74 66.91
C GLU A 19 6.67 -1.54 65.95
N LEU A 20 7.30 -0.41 66.28
CA LEU A 20 7.48 0.69 65.31
C LEU A 20 8.91 0.82 64.79
N ASP A 21 9.86 0.09 65.37
CA ASP A 21 11.28 0.17 65.01
C ASP A 21 11.82 -1.04 64.25
N GLN A 22 10.93 -1.89 63.71
CA GLN A 22 11.24 -2.55 62.45
C GLN A 22 10.98 -1.56 61.32
N ILE A 23 11.82 -0.53 61.29
CA ILE A 23 12.18 0.17 60.06
C ILE A 23 12.58 -0.96 59.12
N ILE A 24 11.65 -1.28 58.23
CA ILE A 24 11.74 -2.37 57.30
C ILE A 24 13.05 -2.10 56.54
N LYS A 25 14.12 -2.84 56.85
CA LYS A 25 15.39 -2.79 56.11
C LYS A 25 15.15 -3.45 54.76
N VAL A 26 14.31 -2.83 53.93
CA VAL A 26 14.11 -3.18 52.53
C VAL A 26 15.26 -2.58 51.76
N THR A 27 16.45 -3.15 51.87
CA THR A 27 17.48 -3.06 50.83
C THR A 27 18.65 -3.99 51.16
N ASN A 28 18.41 -5.29 50.98
CA ASN A 28 19.50 -6.27 50.86
C ASN A 28 20.33 -5.93 49.59
N ARG A 29 21.65 -6.16 49.58
CA ARG A 29 22.55 -5.80 48.44
C ARG A 29 22.10 -6.40 47.09
N ARG A 30 21.35 -7.50 47.12
CA ARG A 30 20.68 -8.10 45.96
C ARG A 30 19.39 -7.38 45.53
N SER A 31 18.66 -6.79 46.46
CA SER A 31 17.47 -5.96 46.18
C SER A 31 17.86 -4.62 45.54
N ASN A 32 19.01 -4.03 45.90
CA ASN A 32 19.55 -2.85 45.20
C ASN A 32 19.78 -3.08 43.71
N LEU A 33 20.24 -4.28 43.31
CA LEU A 33 20.40 -4.63 41.90
C LEU A 33 19.05 -4.71 41.16
N LEU A 34 18.00 -5.22 41.82
CA LEU A 34 16.66 -5.25 41.25
C LEU A 34 16.08 -3.84 41.09
N VAL A 35 16.26 -2.97 42.08
CA VAL A 35 15.78 -1.58 42.04
C VAL A 35 16.56 -0.78 40.99
N LEU A 36 17.88 -0.96 40.88
CA LEU A 36 18.69 -0.35 39.82
C LEU A 36 18.24 -0.82 38.44
N GLY A 37 18.05 -2.13 38.25
CA GLY A 37 17.57 -2.69 36.99
C GLY A 37 16.20 -2.13 36.58
N LEU A 38 15.26 -2.05 37.53
CA LEU A 38 13.96 -1.45 37.30
C LEU A 38 14.08 0.05 36.97
N SER A 39 14.94 0.78 37.69
CA SER A 39 15.16 2.21 37.45
C SER A 39 15.72 2.48 36.05
N VAL A 40 16.72 1.68 35.63
CA VAL A 40 17.28 1.75 34.27
C VAL A 40 16.23 1.42 33.22
N PHE A 41 15.41 0.40 33.44
CA PHE A 41 14.33 0.03 32.53
C PHE A 41 13.28 1.14 32.39
N VAL A 42 12.91 1.80 33.49
CA VAL A 42 11.99 2.94 33.49
C VAL A 42 12.60 4.13 32.76
N ILE A 43 13.88 4.46 33.01
CA ILE A 43 14.57 5.54 32.29
C ILE A 43 14.66 5.22 30.80
N ALA A 44 15.02 3.99 30.43
CA ALA A 44 15.06 3.56 29.03
C ALA A 44 13.69 3.65 28.36
N SER A 45 12.62 3.25 29.07
CA SER A 45 11.24 3.35 28.58
C SER A 45 10.79 4.81 28.41
N LEU A 46 11.16 5.70 29.34
CA LEU A 46 10.89 7.14 29.22
C LEU A 46 11.67 7.74 28.05
N LEU A 47 12.98 7.46 27.96
CA LEU A 47 13.80 7.90 26.84
C LEU A 47 13.25 7.41 25.50
N TRP A 48 12.85 6.14 25.41
CA TRP A 48 12.19 5.62 24.22
C TRP A 48 10.84 6.28 23.95
N GLY A 49 10.07 6.62 24.98
CA GLY A 49 8.82 7.38 24.84
C GLY A 49 9.02 8.77 24.24
N PHE A 50 10.09 9.47 24.65
CA PHE A 50 10.41 10.84 24.23
C PHE A 50 11.17 10.92 22.89
N TYR A 51 12.06 9.96 22.63
CA TYR A 51 12.93 9.95 21.45
C TYR A 51 12.52 8.93 20.39
N GLY A 52 11.70 7.94 20.74
CA GLY A 52 11.15 6.99 19.80
C GLY A 52 10.20 7.66 18.82
N SER A 53 10.00 7.01 17.68
CA SER A 53 9.02 7.39 16.68
C SER A 53 8.25 6.14 16.23
N VAL A 54 6.93 6.28 16.09
CA VAL A 54 6.03 5.25 15.61
C VAL A 54 5.31 5.82 14.39
N PRO A 55 5.42 5.17 13.22
CA PRO A 55 4.70 5.60 12.04
C PRO A 55 3.20 5.33 12.22
N VAL A 56 2.38 6.34 11.93
CA VAL A 56 0.94 6.19 11.77
C VAL A 56 0.70 5.76 10.34
N THR A 57 0.12 4.56 10.17
CA THR A 57 -0.12 3.98 8.85
C THR A 57 -1.59 3.81 8.53
N ILE A 58 -1.94 4.03 7.27
CA ILE A 58 -3.23 3.62 6.68
C ILE A 58 -2.99 2.34 5.88
N LYS A 59 -3.94 1.41 5.96
CA LYS A 59 -3.89 0.18 5.17
C LYS A 59 -4.65 0.34 3.86
N GLY A 60 -4.07 -0.16 2.79
CA GLY A 60 -4.73 -0.37 1.51
C GLY A 60 -4.48 -1.76 0.96
N SER A 61 -5.33 -2.20 0.06
CA SER A 61 -5.17 -3.44 -0.69
C SER A 61 -5.34 -3.16 -2.17
N GLY A 62 -4.62 -3.89 -3.01
CA GLY A 62 -4.62 -3.59 -4.43
C GLY A 62 -3.86 -4.60 -5.27
N ILE A 63 -3.49 -4.15 -6.46
CA ILE A 63 -2.88 -4.97 -7.49
C ILE A 63 -1.72 -4.20 -8.12
N ILE A 64 -0.63 -4.92 -8.39
CA ILE A 64 0.51 -4.41 -9.12
C ILE A 64 0.22 -4.54 -10.61
N MET A 65 0.42 -3.47 -11.37
CA MET A 65 0.18 -3.43 -12.81
C MET A 65 1.29 -2.63 -13.50
N PRO A 66 1.44 -2.75 -14.82
CA PRO A 66 2.31 -1.85 -15.57
C PRO A 66 1.87 -0.40 -15.40
N GLY A 67 2.84 0.49 -15.27
CA GLY A 67 2.59 1.91 -15.07
C GLY A 67 1.86 2.56 -16.24
N GLY A 68 0.95 3.49 -15.95
CA GLY A 68 0.20 4.24 -16.95
C GLY A 68 -1.01 3.54 -17.57
N GLY A 69 -1.38 2.35 -17.09
CA GLY A 69 -2.69 1.74 -17.32
C GLY A 69 -2.95 1.28 -18.77
N VAL A 70 -4.17 0.75 -18.98
CA VAL A 70 -4.63 0.24 -20.28
C VAL A 70 -5.33 1.35 -21.05
N HIS A 71 -4.75 1.77 -22.16
CA HIS A 71 -5.32 2.71 -23.10
C HIS A 71 -5.80 1.99 -24.36
N TYR A 72 -7.04 2.26 -24.76
CA TYR A 72 -7.57 1.71 -26.00
C TYR A 72 -7.31 2.67 -27.15
N VAL A 73 -6.78 2.15 -28.25
CA VAL A 73 -6.76 2.87 -29.53
C VAL A 73 -8.07 2.59 -30.23
N ILE A 74 -8.86 3.64 -30.39
CA ILE A 74 -10.16 3.62 -31.07
C ILE A 74 -10.02 4.07 -32.52
N SER A 75 -10.88 3.53 -33.39
CA SER A 75 -11.01 4.02 -34.76
C SER A 75 -11.78 5.34 -34.79
N GLN A 76 -11.24 6.38 -35.42
CA GLN A 76 -11.98 7.64 -35.62
C GLN A 76 -12.89 7.60 -36.87
N HIS A 77 -12.78 6.55 -37.68
CA HIS A 77 -13.50 6.41 -38.94
C HIS A 77 -13.99 4.98 -39.12
N GLN A 78 -15.13 4.82 -39.79
CA GLN A 78 -15.66 3.51 -40.18
C GLN A 78 -15.04 3.04 -41.51
N GLY A 79 -14.67 1.76 -41.61
CA GLY A 79 -14.13 1.18 -42.84
C GLY A 79 -13.52 -0.19 -42.65
N VAL A 80 -12.85 -0.69 -43.69
CA VAL A 80 -12.23 -2.03 -43.69
C VAL A 80 -10.75 -1.93 -43.32
N VAL A 81 -10.33 -2.71 -42.35
CA VAL A 81 -8.91 -2.82 -41.96
C VAL A 81 -8.14 -3.51 -43.08
N ARG A 82 -7.20 -2.83 -43.73
CA ARG A 82 -6.42 -3.40 -44.83
C ARG A 82 -5.17 -4.11 -44.37
N SER A 83 -4.49 -3.53 -43.38
CA SER A 83 -3.24 -4.04 -42.84
C SER A 83 -3.06 -3.54 -41.42
N ILE A 84 -2.60 -4.42 -40.54
CA ILE A 84 -2.14 -4.09 -39.20
C ILE A 84 -0.63 -4.29 -39.20
N LEU A 85 0.11 -3.26 -38.80
CA LEU A 85 1.57 -3.23 -38.81
C LEU A 85 2.19 -3.63 -37.47
N VAL A 86 1.37 -3.92 -36.47
CA VAL A 86 1.78 -4.20 -35.09
C VAL A 86 1.25 -5.54 -34.61
N GLU A 87 2.05 -6.23 -33.80
CA GLU A 87 1.68 -7.50 -33.16
C GLU A 87 1.60 -7.31 -31.63
N SER A 88 0.97 -8.26 -30.92
CA SER A 88 0.99 -8.28 -29.46
C SER A 88 2.43 -8.36 -28.95
N GLY A 89 2.77 -7.53 -27.95
CA GLY A 89 4.11 -7.39 -27.39
C GLY A 89 4.97 -6.28 -28.03
N HIS A 90 4.58 -5.74 -29.19
CA HIS A 90 5.33 -4.68 -29.87
C HIS A 90 5.25 -3.34 -29.12
N TYR A 91 6.38 -2.63 -28.99
CA TYR A 91 6.43 -1.30 -28.41
C TYR A 91 6.12 -0.26 -29.48
N ILE A 92 5.09 0.55 -29.27
CA ILE A 92 4.66 1.63 -30.17
C ILE A 92 4.93 2.99 -29.54
N ARG A 93 5.39 3.94 -30.35
CA ARG A 93 5.53 5.35 -29.96
C ARG A 93 4.31 6.15 -30.41
N MET A 94 4.00 7.22 -29.68
CA MET A 94 2.94 8.16 -30.04
C MET A 94 3.16 8.67 -31.47
N GLY A 95 2.12 8.56 -32.30
CA GLY A 95 2.16 8.90 -33.72
C GLY A 95 2.65 7.79 -34.65
N GLU A 96 3.12 6.65 -34.13
CA GLU A 96 3.52 5.49 -34.92
C GLU A 96 2.30 4.88 -35.66
N PRO A 97 2.43 4.55 -36.96
CA PRO A 97 1.35 3.95 -37.72
C PRO A 97 1.09 2.51 -37.26
N ILE A 98 -0.10 2.28 -36.73
CA ILE A 98 -0.58 0.99 -36.24
C ILE A 98 -1.16 0.15 -37.38
N GLY A 99 -1.90 0.80 -38.29
CA GLY A 99 -2.71 0.12 -39.28
C GLY A 99 -3.25 1.06 -40.34
N ASN A 100 -3.72 0.50 -41.44
CA ASN A 100 -4.40 1.25 -42.50
C ASN A 100 -5.85 0.80 -42.58
N ILE A 101 -6.77 1.75 -42.57
CA ILE A 101 -8.20 1.51 -42.83
C ILE A 101 -8.52 2.09 -44.21
N GLU A 102 -9.19 1.30 -45.03
CA GLU A 102 -9.83 1.75 -46.25
C GLU A 102 -11.25 2.20 -45.93
N ILE A 103 -11.52 3.48 -46.14
CA ILE A 103 -12.85 4.05 -45.93
C ILE A 103 -13.45 4.43 -47.29
N THR A 104 -14.70 4.03 -47.49
CA THR A 104 -15.46 4.38 -48.69
C THR A 104 -16.29 5.62 -48.36
N ASP A 105 -16.02 6.71 -49.07
CA ASP A 105 -16.78 7.95 -48.93
C ASP A 105 -18.18 7.84 -49.56
N GLU A 106 -19.08 8.77 -49.24
CA GLU A 106 -20.43 8.80 -49.81
C GLU A 106 -20.43 8.93 -51.35
N ASP A 107 -19.36 9.52 -51.90
CA ASP A 107 -19.12 9.65 -53.34
C ASP A 107 -18.58 8.35 -54.00
N GLY A 108 -18.44 7.26 -53.26
CA GLY A 108 -17.91 5.97 -53.75
C GLY A 108 -16.39 5.92 -53.93
N ASN A 109 -15.67 6.93 -53.43
CA ASN A 109 -14.22 6.98 -53.47
C ASN A 109 -13.61 6.28 -52.25
N SER A 110 -12.71 5.32 -52.46
CA SER A 110 -11.91 4.73 -51.38
C SER A 110 -10.72 5.63 -51.04
N ARG A 111 -10.60 6.03 -49.77
CA ARG A 111 -9.40 6.69 -49.23
C ARG A 111 -8.79 5.84 -48.13
N MET A 112 -7.46 5.83 -48.06
CA MET A 112 -6.72 5.10 -47.03
C MET A 112 -6.40 6.05 -45.87
N VAL A 113 -6.79 5.68 -44.65
CA VAL A 113 -6.47 6.43 -43.44
C VAL A 113 -5.56 5.58 -42.55
N GLN A 114 -4.47 6.20 -42.11
CA GLN A 114 -3.56 5.59 -41.14
C GLN A 114 -4.11 5.78 -39.73
N ILE A 115 -4.30 4.67 -39.03
CA ILE A 115 -4.49 4.67 -37.58
C ILE A 115 -3.11 4.88 -36.95
N LYS A 116 -2.98 5.86 -36.07
CA LYS A 116 -1.75 6.15 -35.35
C LYS A 116 -1.92 5.91 -33.85
N ALA A 117 -0.84 5.51 -33.20
CA ALA A 117 -0.82 5.38 -31.75
C ALA A 117 -1.06 6.74 -31.07
N SER A 118 -1.97 6.78 -30.10
CA SER A 118 -2.24 8.01 -29.32
C SER A 118 -1.31 8.18 -28.13
N ILE A 119 -0.60 7.12 -27.73
CA ILE A 119 0.33 7.10 -26.59
C ILE A 119 1.57 6.26 -26.91
N ASN A 120 2.61 6.40 -26.09
CA ASN A 120 3.73 5.46 -26.03
C ASN A 120 3.32 4.25 -25.20
N GLY A 121 3.58 3.02 -25.68
CA GLY A 121 3.26 1.84 -24.90
C GLY A 121 3.50 0.52 -25.61
N ARG A 122 3.25 -0.60 -24.93
CA ARG A 122 3.28 -1.94 -25.50
C ARG A 122 1.89 -2.38 -25.91
N VAL A 123 1.78 -2.97 -27.10
CA VAL A 123 0.53 -3.58 -27.56
C VAL A 123 0.24 -4.81 -26.70
N SER A 124 -0.84 -4.77 -25.93
CA SER A 124 -1.29 -5.90 -25.11
C SER A 124 -2.14 -6.87 -25.96
N GLU A 125 -3.15 -6.34 -26.65
CA GLU A 125 -4.09 -7.14 -27.43
C GLU A 125 -4.42 -6.45 -28.75
N VAL A 126 -4.42 -7.20 -29.85
CA VAL A 126 -4.90 -6.77 -31.17
C VAL A 126 -6.25 -7.46 -31.40
N ARG A 127 -7.34 -6.69 -31.54
CA ARG A 127 -8.71 -7.23 -31.65
C ARG A 127 -9.22 -7.33 -33.07
N SER A 128 -8.73 -6.47 -33.96
CA SER A 128 -9.09 -6.50 -35.37
C SER A 128 -8.04 -7.24 -36.18
N LEU A 129 -8.44 -7.82 -37.30
CA LEU A 129 -7.58 -8.47 -38.28
C LEU A 129 -7.75 -7.79 -39.66
N PRO A 130 -6.78 -7.94 -40.57
CA PRO A 130 -6.96 -7.52 -41.96
C PRO A 130 -8.20 -8.16 -42.59
N GLY A 131 -9.10 -7.33 -43.12
CA GLY A 131 -10.39 -7.73 -43.69
C GLY A 131 -11.58 -7.43 -42.78
N ASP A 132 -11.36 -7.10 -41.51
CA ASP A 132 -12.45 -6.75 -40.59
C ASP A 132 -13.03 -5.38 -40.93
N PHE A 133 -14.36 -5.27 -40.81
CA PHE A 133 -15.05 -4.00 -40.89
C PHE A 133 -15.14 -3.39 -39.49
N VAL A 134 -14.57 -2.21 -39.30
CA VAL A 134 -14.58 -1.48 -38.03
C VAL A 134 -15.49 -0.26 -38.11
N TYR A 135 -16.24 -0.01 -37.05
CA TYR A 135 -17.05 1.18 -36.88
C TYR A 135 -16.25 2.33 -36.25
N SER A 136 -16.77 3.55 -36.34
CA SER A 136 -16.25 4.67 -35.55
C SER A 136 -16.37 4.36 -34.04
N ASP A 137 -15.38 4.78 -33.26
CA ASP A 137 -15.17 4.49 -31.84
C ASP A 137 -14.96 3.01 -31.48
N GLU A 138 -14.78 2.14 -32.48
CA GLU A 138 -14.46 0.74 -32.22
C GLU A 138 -13.02 0.59 -31.74
N ARG A 139 -12.83 -0.22 -30.70
CA ARG A 139 -11.53 -0.51 -30.10
C ARG A 139 -10.79 -1.54 -30.94
N ILE A 140 -9.77 -1.09 -31.65
CA ILE A 140 -8.97 -1.94 -32.55
C ILE A 140 -7.84 -2.62 -31.76
N ILE A 141 -7.14 -1.84 -30.92
CA ILE A 141 -5.95 -2.31 -30.18
C ILE A 141 -6.00 -1.83 -28.73
N SER A 142 -5.58 -2.70 -27.82
CA SER A 142 -5.31 -2.39 -26.42
C SER A 142 -3.82 -2.16 -26.23
N VAL A 143 -3.45 -0.98 -25.73
CA VAL A 143 -2.06 -0.56 -25.50
C VAL A 143 -1.89 -0.29 -24.02
N VAL A 144 -0.88 -0.90 -23.42
CA VAL A 144 -0.47 -0.59 -22.04
C VAL A 144 0.60 0.48 -22.13
N ALA A 145 0.40 1.61 -21.45
CA ALA A 145 1.43 2.64 -21.44
C ALA A 145 2.74 2.05 -20.91
N ALA A 146 3.84 2.37 -21.58
CA ALA A 146 5.14 1.83 -21.22
C ALA A 146 6.23 2.78 -21.71
N SER A 147 7.35 2.79 -20.98
CA SER A 147 8.56 3.46 -21.42
C SER A 147 9.41 2.48 -22.22
N GLU A 148 10.13 2.95 -23.24
CA GLU A 148 10.92 2.09 -24.13
C GLU A 148 12.04 1.34 -23.38
N ASP A 149 12.57 1.96 -22.32
CA ASP A 149 13.72 1.45 -21.57
C ASP A 149 13.35 0.60 -20.34
N GLN A 150 12.18 0.79 -19.71
CA GLN A 150 11.74 0.02 -18.55
C GLN A 150 10.21 -0.06 -18.45
N ASP A 151 9.70 -1.29 -18.35
CA ASP A 151 8.33 -1.54 -17.92
C ASP A 151 8.28 -1.37 -16.39
N THR A 152 8.07 -0.14 -15.93
CA THR A 152 7.93 0.14 -14.50
C THR A 152 6.56 -0.34 -14.03
N LEU A 153 6.53 -1.06 -12.91
CA LEU A 153 5.30 -1.46 -12.27
C LEU A 153 4.84 -0.36 -11.31
N GLU A 154 3.53 -0.14 -11.29
CA GLU A 154 2.82 0.71 -10.34
C GLU A 154 1.86 -0.15 -9.52
N ALA A 155 1.63 0.23 -8.27
CA ALA A 155 0.60 -0.39 -7.44
C ALA A 155 -0.66 0.48 -7.45
N ILE A 156 -1.78 -0.10 -7.90
CA ILE A 156 -3.09 0.51 -7.78
C ILE A 156 -3.75 -0.02 -6.52
N LEU A 157 -3.89 0.85 -5.53
CA LEU A 157 -4.33 0.51 -4.19
C LEU A 157 -5.70 1.14 -3.92
N PHE A 158 -6.54 0.39 -3.22
CA PHE A 158 -7.86 0.84 -2.78
C PHE A 158 -7.83 1.10 -1.28
N VAL A 159 -8.22 2.31 -0.90
CA VAL A 159 -8.22 2.78 0.49
C VAL A 159 -9.61 3.29 0.85
N PRO A 160 -10.19 2.91 2.01
CA PRO A 160 -11.48 3.45 2.44
C PRO A 160 -11.48 4.98 2.46
N ILE A 161 -12.55 5.59 1.93
CA ILE A 161 -12.66 7.05 1.79
C ILE A 161 -12.49 7.82 3.11
N GLU A 162 -12.86 7.20 4.23
CA GLU A 162 -12.70 7.71 5.59
C GLU A 162 -11.24 8.03 5.94
N GLN A 163 -10.32 7.22 5.42
CA GLN A 163 -8.89 7.31 5.67
C GLN A 163 -8.14 7.95 4.50
N GLY A 164 -8.61 7.70 3.27
CA GLY A 164 -7.94 8.15 2.05
C GLY A 164 -7.89 9.66 1.87
N LYS A 165 -8.74 10.45 2.55
CA LYS A 165 -8.68 11.92 2.51
C LYS A 165 -7.42 12.52 3.11
N SER A 166 -6.71 11.78 3.96
CA SER A 166 -5.44 12.20 4.56
C SER A 166 -4.23 11.81 3.73
N LEU A 167 -4.43 11.13 2.59
CA LEU A 167 -3.34 10.73 1.71
C LEU A 167 -3.04 11.87 0.74
N GLU A 168 -1.75 12.18 0.60
CA GLU A 168 -1.25 13.18 -0.33
C GLU A 168 -0.18 12.55 -1.24
N PRO A 169 0.00 13.07 -2.47
CA PRO A 169 1.13 12.71 -3.30
C PRO A 169 2.47 12.93 -2.58
N GLY A 170 3.42 12.04 -2.81
CA GLY A 170 4.76 12.08 -2.19
C GLY A 170 4.89 11.30 -0.88
N LEU A 171 3.80 10.81 -0.29
CA LEU A 171 3.88 9.97 0.91
C LEU A 171 4.60 8.65 0.63
N ALA A 172 5.38 8.18 1.60
CA ALA A 172 6.04 6.88 1.52
C ALA A 172 5.03 5.75 1.75
N VAL A 173 5.18 4.68 0.99
CA VAL A 173 4.30 3.50 1.05
C VAL A 173 5.15 2.23 1.14
N HIS A 174 4.76 1.34 2.03
CA HIS A 174 5.33 0.00 2.12
C HIS A 174 4.39 -1.01 1.44
N ILE A 175 4.83 -1.58 0.33
CA ILE A 175 4.03 -2.47 -0.50
C ILE A 175 4.45 -3.92 -0.27
N GLN A 176 3.47 -4.79 -0.05
CA GLN A 176 3.64 -6.16 0.39
C GLN A 176 2.96 -7.09 -0.61
N PRO A 177 3.70 -7.64 -1.58
CA PRO A 177 3.16 -8.61 -2.52
C PRO A 177 2.67 -9.88 -1.81
N THR A 178 1.53 -10.42 -2.21
CA THR A 178 0.91 -11.59 -1.54
C THR A 178 1.68 -12.89 -1.83
N ASN A 179 2.48 -12.91 -2.90
CA ASN A 179 3.33 -14.04 -3.30
C ASN A 179 4.72 -14.02 -2.65
N VAL A 180 5.02 -13.04 -1.78
CA VAL A 180 6.32 -12.89 -1.12
C VAL A 180 6.15 -13.03 0.40
N ASN A 181 7.05 -13.77 1.01
CA ASN A 181 7.11 -13.92 2.46
C ASN A 181 7.66 -12.62 3.10
N LYS A 182 6.83 -11.94 3.90
CA LYS A 182 7.17 -10.65 4.55
C LYS A 182 8.26 -10.82 5.59
N GLU A 183 8.29 -11.93 6.31
CA GLU A 183 9.30 -12.20 7.34
C GLU A 183 10.68 -12.43 6.73
N GLU A 184 10.75 -12.92 5.49
CA GLU A 184 12.00 -13.22 4.80
C GLU A 184 12.54 -12.04 3.98
N TYR A 185 11.68 -11.42 3.17
CA TYR A 185 12.11 -10.39 2.20
C TYR A 185 11.62 -8.97 2.54
N GLY A 186 10.68 -8.86 3.47
CA GLY A 186 10.12 -7.57 3.89
C GLY A 186 9.10 -7.00 2.90
N PHE A 187 9.27 -5.74 2.53
CA PHE A 187 8.35 -5.00 1.67
C PHE A 187 9.08 -4.16 0.61
N ILE A 188 8.39 -3.85 -0.48
CA ILE A 188 8.83 -2.93 -1.52
C ILE A 188 8.56 -1.50 -1.05
N LYS A 189 9.50 -0.59 -1.28
CA LYS A 189 9.32 0.83 -1.01
C LYS A 189 8.69 1.50 -2.23
N GLY A 190 7.65 2.29 -2.00
CA GLY A 190 6.95 3.07 -3.02
C GLY A 190 6.65 4.48 -2.56
N VAL A 191 6.21 5.31 -3.49
CA VAL A 191 5.80 6.70 -3.25
C VAL A 191 4.45 6.95 -3.90
N VAL A 192 3.54 7.61 -3.16
CA VAL A 192 2.22 7.97 -3.70
C VAL A 192 2.41 8.92 -4.88
N LYS A 193 1.99 8.49 -6.06
CA LYS A 193 2.00 9.31 -7.28
C LYS A 193 0.77 10.18 -7.34
N GLN A 194 -0.40 9.58 -7.11
CA GLN A 194 -1.68 10.27 -7.19
C GLN A 194 -2.73 9.62 -6.28
N VAL A 195 -3.58 10.45 -5.68
CA VAL A 195 -4.77 10.02 -4.93
C VAL A 195 -6.00 10.52 -5.67
N SER A 196 -6.93 9.63 -6.01
CA SER A 196 -8.19 10.03 -6.64
C SER A 196 -9.02 10.88 -5.68
N SER A 197 -9.47 12.05 -6.15
CA SER A 197 -10.40 12.90 -5.39
C SER A 197 -11.83 12.33 -5.34
N TYR A 198 -12.13 11.33 -6.18
CA TYR A 198 -13.44 10.72 -6.28
C TYR A 198 -13.39 9.21 -5.95
N PRO A 199 -14.43 8.68 -5.28
CA PRO A 199 -14.59 7.25 -5.11
C PRO A 199 -14.52 6.48 -6.41
N VAL A 200 -13.84 5.33 -6.37
CA VAL A 200 -13.78 4.44 -7.54
C VAL A 200 -15.14 3.78 -7.74
N SER A 201 -15.58 3.71 -9.00
CA SER A 201 -16.81 3.00 -9.34
C SER A 201 -16.60 1.49 -9.33
N ARG A 202 -17.68 0.74 -9.09
CA ARG A 202 -17.64 -0.73 -9.15
C ARG A 202 -17.19 -1.25 -10.52
N GLN A 203 -17.60 -0.61 -11.61
CA GLN A 203 -17.17 -0.99 -12.96
C GLN A 203 -15.67 -0.78 -13.18
N ARG A 204 -15.10 0.31 -12.65
CA ARG A 204 -13.66 0.57 -12.73
C ARG A 204 -12.88 -0.47 -11.94
N MET A 205 -13.29 -0.80 -10.71
CA MET A 205 -12.67 -1.88 -9.95
C MET A 205 -12.75 -3.23 -10.67
N LEU A 206 -13.89 -3.57 -11.28
CA LEU A 206 -14.04 -4.81 -12.03
C LEU A 206 -13.14 -4.84 -13.27
N ALA A 207 -12.97 -3.71 -13.97
CA ALA A 207 -12.07 -3.60 -15.11
C ALA A 207 -10.59 -3.78 -14.72
N LEU A 208 -10.19 -3.30 -13.54
CA LEU A 208 -8.82 -3.42 -13.04
C LEU A 208 -8.52 -4.81 -12.43
N LEU A 209 -9.46 -5.34 -11.64
CA LEU A 209 -9.27 -6.58 -10.88
C LEU A 209 -9.74 -7.82 -11.63
N GLY A 210 -10.52 -7.67 -12.70
CA GLY A 210 -11.06 -8.74 -13.53
C GLY A 210 -12.20 -9.56 -12.91
N THR A 211 -12.28 -9.64 -11.57
CA THR A 211 -13.22 -10.55 -10.87
C THR A 211 -13.98 -9.86 -9.73
N GLU A 212 -15.30 -10.13 -9.64
CA GLU A 212 -16.18 -9.60 -8.58
C GLU A 212 -15.78 -10.02 -7.15
N ALA A 213 -15.17 -11.19 -6.99
CA ALA A 213 -14.63 -11.65 -5.72
C ALA A 213 -13.51 -10.73 -5.20
N LEU A 214 -12.66 -10.22 -6.09
CA LEU A 214 -11.59 -9.27 -5.73
C LEU A 214 -12.16 -7.89 -5.44
N VAL A 215 -13.17 -7.45 -6.22
CA VAL A 215 -13.89 -6.20 -5.95
C VAL A 215 -14.48 -6.21 -4.53
N SER A 216 -15.17 -7.30 -4.16
CA SER A 216 -15.75 -7.45 -2.83
C SER A 216 -14.68 -7.48 -1.74
N ARG A 217 -13.56 -8.18 -1.98
CA ARG A 217 -12.44 -8.27 -1.03
C ARG A 217 -11.76 -6.93 -0.77
N PHE A 218 -11.54 -6.13 -1.81
CA PHE A 218 -10.77 -4.88 -1.70
C PHE A 218 -11.64 -3.68 -1.31
N SER A 219 -12.92 -3.70 -1.64
CA SER A 219 -13.86 -2.70 -1.11
C SER A 219 -14.22 -2.96 0.35
N ASP A 220 -14.22 -4.23 0.80
CA ASP A 220 -14.70 -4.63 2.14
C ASP A 220 -16.12 -4.08 2.41
N GLY A 221 -16.95 -4.00 1.36
CA GLY A 221 -18.29 -3.40 1.42
C GLY A 221 -18.32 -1.88 1.64
N LYS A 222 -17.16 -1.21 1.62
CA LYS A 222 -17.02 0.23 1.82
C LYS A 222 -16.74 0.95 0.50
N VAL A 223 -16.95 2.25 0.54
CA VAL A 223 -16.55 3.15 -0.53
C VAL A 223 -15.05 3.41 -0.43
N VAL A 224 -14.31 3.09 -1.49
CA VAL A 224 -12.86 3.20 -1.55
C VAL A 224 -12.41 4.24 -2.57
N LEU A 225 -11.25 4.85 -2.33
CA LEU A 225 -10.52 5.71 -3.26
C LEU A 225 -9.43 4.88 -3.96
N GLU A 226 -9.18 5.18 -5.22
CA GLU A 226 -8.04 4.67 -6.00
C GLU A 226 -6.81 5.53 -5.67
N VAL A 227 -5.71 4.87 -5.31
CA VAL A 227 -4.42 5.49 -5.03
C VAL A 227 -3.36 4.82 -5.89
N GLU A 228 -2.69 5.63 -6.71
CA GLU A 228 -1.60 5.19 -7.58
C GLU A 228 -0.28 5.38 -6.85
N VAL A 229 0.52 4.31 -6.78
CA VAL A 229 1.80 4.31 -6.10
C VAL A 229 2.88 3.81 -7.04
N GLU A 230 3.91 4.64 -7.20
CA GLU A 230 5.10 4.29 -7.98
C GLU A 230 6.04 3.44 -7.12
N LEU A 231 6.53 2.33 -7.68
CA LEU A 231 7.51 1.48 -7.01
C LEU A 231 8.91 2.05 -7.21
N ILE A 232 9.69 2.20 -6.14
CA ILE A 232 11.06 2.73 -6.23
C ILE A 232 11.96 1.67 -6.85
N LEU A 233 12.67 2.04 -7.91
CA LEU A 233 13.61 1.16 -8.62
C LEU A 233 14.94 0.99 -7.86
N SER A 234 15.59 -0.14 -8.08
CA SER A 234 16.91 -0.45 -7.52
C SER A 234 17.63 -1.51 -8.35
N ASP A 235 18.79 -1.17 -8.89
CA ASP A 235 19.65 -2.08 -9.65
C ASP A 235 20.31 -3.17 -8.77
N LEU A 236 20.17 -3.07 -7.45
CA LEU A 236 20.76 -4.00 -6.48
C LEU A 236 19.99 -5.30 -6.30
N THR A 237 18.72 -5.36 -6.72
CA THR A 237 17.86 -6.53 -6.49
C THR A 237 17.47 -7.19 -7.79
N VAL A 238 17.26 -8.51 -7.78
CA VAL A 238 16.84 -9.28 -8.97
C VAL A 238 15.54 -8.73 -9.54
N SER A 239 14.60 -8.38 -8.64
CA SER A 239 13.30 -7.82 -9.00
C SER A 239 13.35 -6.43 -9.64
N GLY A 240 14.46 -5.70 -9.55
CA GLY A 240 14.59 -4.32 -10.02
C GLY A 240 13.97 -3.24 -9.12
N TYR A 241 13.46 -3.60 -7.94
CA TYR A 241 12.81 -2.68 -7.00
C TYR A 241 13.55 -2.56 -5.67
N GLN A 242 13.35 -1.45 -4.96
CA GLN A 242 13.95 -1.21 -3.66
C GLN A 242 13.15 -1.91 -2.56
N TRP A 243 13.76 -2.91 -1.94
CA TRP A 243 13.20 -3.63 -0.81
C TRP A 243 13.66 -3.04 0.53
N SER A 244 12.92 -3.34 1.60
CA SER A 244 13.39 -3.09 2.97
C SER A 244 14.59 -3.94 3.33
N THR A 245 14.73 -5.11 2.70
CA THR A 245 15.91 -5.97 2.80
C THR A 245 16.91 -5.66 1.68
N PRO A 246 18.23 -5.83 1.89
CA PRO A 246 19.23 -5.52 0.86
C PRO A 246 19.10 -6.35 -0.43
N ASN A 247 18.70 -7.62 -0.31
CA ASN A 247 18.73 -8.56 -1.44
C ASN A 247 17.37 -8.70 -2.15
N GLY A 248 16.26 -8.45 -1.44
CA GLY A 248 14.91 -8.74 -1.95
C GLY A 248 14.72 -10.23 -2.32
N PRO A 249 13.60 -10.59 -2.94
CA PRO A 249 13.34 -11.95 -3.40
C PRO A 249 14.23 -12.32 -4.61
N PRO A 250 14.59 -13.60 -4.78
CA PRO A 250 15.43 -14.07 -5.89
C PRO A 250 14.66 -14.22 -7.22
N PHE A 251 13.54 -13.51 -7.38
CA PHE A 251 12.66 -13.59 -8.55
C PHE A 251 11.99 -12.24 -8.83
N ASN A 252 11.50 -12.05 -10.06
CA ASN A 252 10.82 -10.83 -10.48
C ASN A 252 9.37 -10.79 -9.95
N ILE A 253 8.89 -9.56 -9.73
CA ILE A 253 7.48 -9.32 -9.45
C ILE A 253 6.74 -9.20 -10.79
N TYR A 254 5.62 -9.90 -10.89
CA TYR A 254 4.80 -9.93 -12.09
C TYR A 254 3.63 -8.95 -11.96
N GLU A 255 3.20 -8.41 -13.10
CA GLU A 255 1.91 -7.75 -13.22
C GLU A 255 0.75 -8.67 -12.76
N GLY A 256 -0.33 -8.06 -12.29
CA GLY A 256 -1.45 -8.78 -11.71
C GLY A 256 -1.23 -9.31 -10.29
N THR A 257 -0.01 -9.17 -9.73
CA THR A 257 0.28 -9.59 -8.36
C THR A 257 -0.53 -8.77 -7.36
N LEU A 258 -1.35 -9.44 -6.54
CA LEU A 258 -2.10 -8.78 -5.47
C LEU A 258 -1.15 -8.32 -4.36
N CYS A 259 -1.39 -7.14 -3.80
CA CYS A 259 -0.56 -6.58 -2.74
C CYS A 259 -1.40 -5.90 -1.65
N ASN A 260 -0.80 -5.80 -0.47
CA ASN A 260 -1.25 -4.91 0.59
C ASN A 260 -0.26 -3.75 0.72
N ALA A 261 -0.71 -2.64 1.27
CA ALA A 261 0.11 -1.47 1.46
C ALA A 261 -0.13 -0.80 2.81
N ASP A 262 0.95 -0.31 3.41
CA ASP A 262 0.92 0.57 4.56
C ASP A 262 1.41 1.97 4.12
N PHE A 263 0.50 2.94 4.08
CA PHE A 263 0.80 4.35 3.76
C PHE A 263 1.28 5.08 5.01
N ILE A 264 2.46 5.70 4.96
CA ILE A 264 3.06 6.38 6.12
C ILE A 264 2.68 7.87 6.06
N ILE A 265 1.77 8.30 6.92
CA ILE A 265 1.26 9.69 6.91
C ILE A 265 2.10 10.59 7.81
N GLU A 266 2.41 10.10 9.02
CA GLU A 266 3.05 10.88 10.06
C GLU A 266 3.86 9.95 10.98
N THR A 267 4.95 10.45 11.54
CA THR A 267 5.72 9.76 12.58
C THR A 267 5.48 10.43 13.93
N LYS A 268 4.77 9.75 14.84
CA LYS A 268 4.45 10.29 16.18
C LYS A 268 5.38 9.71 17.24
N LYS A 269 5.72 10.51 18.26
CA LYS A 269 6.47 10.00 19.42
C LYS A 269 5.56 9.12 20.30
N PRO A 270 6.02 7.96 20.80
CA PRO A 270 5.19 7.06 21.60
C PRO A 270 4.55 7.73 22.82
N ILE A 271 5.21 8.72 23.44
CA ILE A 271 4.66 9.45 24.59
C ILE A 271 3.32 10.14 24.29
N HIS A 272 3.09 10.56 23.04
CA HIS A 272 1.82 11.17 22.64
C HIS A 272 0.67 10.16 22.58
N LEU A 273 0.95 8.86 22.41
CA LEU A 273 -0.08 7.80 22.42
C LEU A 273 -0.56 7.50 23.86
N VAL A 274 0.33 7.62 24.84
CA VAL A 274 0.02 7.32 26.26
C VAL A 274 -0.63 8.52 26.95
N ILE A 275 -0.22 9.76 26.60
CA ILE A 275 -0.75 10.99 27.18
C ILE A 275 -1.23 11.93 26.06
N PRO A 276 -2.49 11.80 25.60
CA PRO A 276 -3.00 12.58 24.47
C PRO A 276 -2.97 14.10 24.67
N ARG A 277 -3.09 14.57 25.93
CA ARG A 277 -3.15 16.01 26.26
C ARG A 277 -1.87 16.79 25.94
N LEU A 278 -0.71 16.14 25.83
CA LEU A 278 0.54 16.82 25.47
C LEU A 278 0.56 17.29 24.00
N CYS A 279 -0.33 16.78 23.14
CA CYS A 279 -0.46 17.21 21.75
C CYS A 279 -0.96 18.68 21.64
N LEU A 280 -1.79 19.13 22.59
CA LEU A 280 -2.44 20.45 22.55
C LEU A 280 -1.49 21.64 22.85
N ILE A 281 -0.27 21.38 23.32
CA ILE A 281 0.66 22.43 23.77
C ILE A 281 1.72 22.75 22.71
N SER A 282 1.86 21.93 21.65
CA SER A 282 2.89 22.12 20.61
C SER A 282 2.35 22.36 19.19
N GLN A 283 1.11 22.83 19.04
CA GLN A 283 0.60 23.39 17.77
C GLN A 283 0.86 24.88 17.69
#